data_AF-A0A0G4J199-F1
#
_entry.id   AF-A0A0G4J199-F1
#
_cell.length_a   1.000
_cell.length_b   1.000
_cell.length_c   1.000
_cell.angle_alpha   90.00
_cell.angle_beta   90.00
_cell.angle_gamma   90.00
#
_symmetry.space_group_name_H-M   'P 1'
#
loop_
_entity.id
_entity.type
_entity.pdbx_description
1 polymer ?
#
loop_
_entity_poly.entity_id
_entity_poly.type
_entity_poly.pdbx_seq_one_letter_code
_entity_poly.pdbx_strand_id
1 'polypeptide(L)'
;MRALTALRRRALLPCALQRPYPRRVVAVARRPYTRTVDVRPVERAGPCRTLLPLSVMPHNYVYLVDSTLIIGYARDEFPGWRAWAEEHVRNGRTFYVLPPIVPVATVHGPELPDGFVALQMADEASLAGLQDKSIAVFRDVVAELDLKGRTMSRMEAFTRFYATARAYVEACDRSQIASQDLELRRVIFLTSNFGAASRLMSNRAKVNTLEMILSRYDIAGLLKLRYVSNQHSWHDFN
;
A
#
# COMPACT_ATOMS: atom_id res chain seq x y z
N MET A 1 -44.71 44.29 -13.80
CA MET A 1 -44.57 42.86 -14.16
C MET A 1 -44.11 42.76 -15.61
N ARG A 2 -42.84 42.43 -15.83
CA ARG A 2 -42.14 42.19 -17.12
C ARG A 2 -41.28 40.93 -16.89
N ALA A 3 -40.88 40.09 -17.83
CA ALA A 3 -41.33 39.67 -19.16
C ALA A 3 -40.53 38.38 -19.48
N LEU A 4 -41.04 37.59 -20.41
CA LEU A 4 -40.57 36.31 -20.94
C LEU A 4 -39.13 36.26 -21.52
N THR A 5 -38.65 35.01 -21.64
CA THR A 5 -37.78 34.41 -22.69
C THR A 5 -36.28 34.77 -22.78
N ALA A 6 -35.42 33.74 -22.77
CA ALA A 6 -34.69 33.29 -23.98
C ALA A 6 -33.68 32.14 -23.69
N LEU A 7 -33.80 31.07 -24.47
CA LEU A 7 -32.75 30.07 -24.72
C LEU A 7 -31.50 30.73 -25.35
N ARG A 8 -30.31 30.24 -24.98
CA ARG A 8 -29.12 30.32 -25.85
C ARG A 8 -28.40 28.97 -25.93
N ARG A 9 -28.42 28.40 -27.13
CA ARG A 9 -27.46 27.42 -27.67
C ARG A 9 -26.22 28.15 -28.21
N ARG A 10 -25.20 27.33 -28.53
CA ARG A 10 -23.98 27.55 -29.36
C ARG A 10 -22.74 28.01 -28.58
N ALA A 11 -21.52 27.55 -28.87
CA ALA A 11 -21.00 26.78 -30.00
C ALA A 11 -19.73 26.00 -29.61
N LEU A 12 -19.54 24.86 -30.28
CA LEU A 12 -18.25 24.21 -30.51
C LEU A 12 -17.40 25.09 -31.46
N LEU A 13 -16.11 25.21 -31.18
CA LEU A 13 -15.08 25.69 -32.12
C LEU A 13 -13.76 24.90 -31.89
N PRO A 14 -12.84 24.87 -32.88
CA PRO A 14 -12.25 23.62 -33.37
C PRO A 14 -10.74 23.48 -33.11
N CYS A 15 -10.27 22.27 -33.37
CA CYS A 15 -8.87 21.91 -33.66
C CYS A 15 -8.26 22.84 -34.72
N ALA A 16 -7.06 23.39 -34.46
CA ALA A 16 -6.03 23.57 -35.48
C ALA A 16 -4.63 23.92 -34.89
N LEU A 17 -3.60 23.40 -35.56
CA LEU A 17 -2.22 23.92 -35.69
C LEU A 17 -1.12 23.41 -34.73
N GLN A 18 -0.62 22.24 -35.12
CA GLN A 18 0.79 21.89 -35.33
C GLN A 18 1.81 23.05 -35.23
N ARG A 19 2.91 22.81 -34.50
CA ARG A 19 4.23 23.38 -34.81
C ARG A 19 5.27 22.26 -34.88
N PRO A 20 6.11 22.21 -35.94
CA PRO A 20 7.16 21.23 -36.09
C PRO A 20 8.43 21.71 -35.36
N TYR A 21 9.03 20.85 -34.53
CA TYR A 21 10.38 21.09 -34.02
C TYR A 21 11.41 20.54 -35.03
N PRO A 22 12.41 21.34 -35.43
CA PRO A 22 13.41 20.90 -36.39
C PRO A 22 14.39 19.89 -35.78
N ARG A 23 14.62 18.82 -36.54
CA ARG A 23 15.68 17.83 -36.34
C ARG A 23 17.05 18.50 -36.41
N ARG A 24 17.89 18.33 -35.38
CA ARG A 24 19.35 18.36 -35.56
C ARG A 24 19.83 16.93 -35.73
N VAL A 25 20.18 16.60 -36.97
CA VAL A 25 20.94 15.41 -37.34
C VAL A 25 22.41 15.75 -37.09
N VAL A 26 23.04 15.06 -36.15
CA VAL A 26 24.50 14.99 -36.07
C VAL A 26 24.87 13.56 -36.41
N ALA A 27 25.41 13.37 -37.60
CA ALA A 27 25.98 12.10 -38.02
C ALA A 27 27.34 11.93 -37.35
N VAL A 28 27.49 10.87 -36.54
CA VAL A 28 28.80 10.36 -36.12
C VAL A 28 28.81 8.88 -36.44
N ALA A 29 29.56 8.51 -37.47
CA ALA A 29 29.79 7.13 -37.87
C ALA A 29 30.77 6.47 -36.88
N ARG A 30 30.32 5.46 -36.10
CA ARG A 30 31.18 4.47 -35.43
C ARG A 30 30.45 3.12 -35.25
N ARG A 31 30.97 2.10 -35.96
CA ARG A 31 30.99 0.62 -35.78
C ARG A 31 29.84 -0.12 -35.04
N PRO A 32 29.44 -1.33 -35.49
CA PRO A 32 28.38 -2.12 -34.85
C PRO A 32 28.90 -2.75 -33.56
N TYR A 33 28.44 -2.24 -32.42
CA TYR A 33 28.47 -2.97 -31.15
C TYR A 33 27.05 -3.47 -30.91
N THR A 34 26.83 -4.77 -31.10
CA THR A 34 25.66 -5.48 -30.57
C THR A 34 25.78 -5.49 -29.06
N ARG A 35 25.30 -4.42 -28.43
CA ARG A 35 24.98 -4.40 -27.02
C ARG A 35 23.47 -4.54 -26.94
N THR A 36 22.99 -5.71 -26.52
CA THR A 36 21.65 -5.87 -25.98
C THR A 36 21.52 -4.86 -24.84
N VAL A 37 20.89 -3.73 -25.14
CA VAL A 37 20.46 -2.79 -24.11
C VAL A 37 19.29 -3.50 -23.43
N ASP A 38 19.58 -4.06 -22.28
CA ASP A 38 18.59 -4.55 -21.34
C ASP A 38 17.80 -3.32 -20.88
N VAL A 39 16.74 -2.99 -21.63
CA VAL A 39 15.81 -1.91 -21.28
C VAL A 39 15.01 -2.40 -20.09
N ARG A 40 15.60 -2.30 -18.90
CA ARG A 40 14.82 -2.36 -17.67
C ARG A 40 13.86 -1.18 -17.72
N PRO A 41 12.54 -1.38 -17.59
CA PRO A 41 11.65 -0.26 -17.38
C PRO A 41 12.12 0.44 -16.11
N VAL A 42 12.58 1.68 -16.26
CA VAL A 42 12.68 2.61 -15.14
C VAL A 42 11.23 2.83 -14.71
N GLU A 43 10.77 2.08 -13.71
CA GLU A 43 9.53 2.35 -13.01
C GLU A 43 9.64 3.72 -12.36
N ARG A 44 9.29 4.75 -13.13
CA ARG A 44 8.95 6.05 -12.57
C ARG A 44 7.70 5.84 -11.75
N ALA A 45 7.88 5.67 -10.44
CA ALA A 45 6.82 5.70 -9.46
C ALA A 45 6.19 7.12 -9.43
N GLY A 46 5.26 7.36 -10.35
CA GLY A 46 4.19 8.34 -10.18
C GLY A 46 2.98 7.65 -9.53
N PRO A 47 2.14 8.37 -8.77
CA PRO A 47 0.98 7.75 -8.12
C PRO A 47 -0.04 7.38 -9.19
N CYS A 48 -0.08 6.10 -9.56
CA CYS A 48 -1.19 5.57 -10.33
C CYS A 48 -2.40 5.51 -9.39
N ARG A 49 -3.24 6.55 -9.41
CA ARG A 49 -4.56 6.59 -8.73
C ARG A 49 -5.58 5.63 -9.35
N THR A 50 -5.12 4.72 -10.20
CA THR A 50 -5.96 3.83 -11.00
C THR A 50 -6.11 2.52 -10.26
N LEU A 51 -7.34 2.14 -9.96
CA LEU A 51 -7.67 0.79 -9.52
C LEU A 51 -7.19 -0.20 -10.60
N LEU A 52 -6.34 -1.14 -10.21
CA LEU A 52 -5.84 -2.20 -11.09
C LEU A 52 -6.63 -3.48 -10.83
N PRO A 53 -6.90 -4.31 -11.84
CA PRO A 53 -7.54 -5.61 -11.64
C PRO A 53 -6.78 -6.48 -10.62
N LEU A 54 -7.51 -7.24 -9.81
CA LEU A 54 -6.87 -8.11 -8.81
C LEU A 54 -5.97 -9.18 -9.44
N SER A 55 -6.33 -9.67 -10.62
CA SER A 55 -5.54 -10.65 -11.40
C SER A 55 -4.15 -10.19 -11.79
N VAL A 56 -3.85 -8.88 -11.79
CA VAL A 56 -2.52 -8.35 -12.10
C VAL A 56 -1.71 -8.00 -10.85
N MET A 57 -2.22 -8.33 -9.66
CA MET A 57 -1.51 -8.07 -8.41
C MET A 57 -0.24 -8.96 -8.33
N PRO A 58 0.96 -8.38 -8.11
CA PRO A 58 2.21 -9.14 -8.16
C PRO A 58 2.30 -10.29 -7.14
N HIS A 59 2.78 -11.47 -7.53
CA HIS A 59 2.99 -12.59 -6.60
C HIS A 59 4.38 -12.62 -5.95
N ASN A 60 5.31 -11.81 -6.41
CA ASN A 60 6.71 -11.78 -5.93
C ASN A 60 6.94 -10.83 -4.74
N TYR A 61 5.88 -10.29 -4.14
CA TYR A 61 5.96 -9.45 -2.95
C TYR A 61 5.61 -10.24 -1.70
N VAL A 62 6.08 -9.75 -0.57
CA VAL A 62 5.77 -10.28 0.76
C VAL A 62 4.55 -9.54 1.28
N TYR A 63 3.47 -10.27 1.56
CA TYR A 63 2.21 -9.66 1.96
C TYR A 63 1.91 -9.90 3.44
N LEU A 64 1.74 -8.80 4.17
CA LEU A 64 1.19 -8.80 5.53
C LEU A 64 -0.32 -8.58 5.43
N VAL A 65 -1.13 -9.50 5.93
CA VAL A 65 -2.59 -9.46 5.73
C VAL A 65 -3.32 -8.96 6.98
N ASP A 66 -4.18 -7.97 6.80
CA ASP A 66 -5.11 -7.49 7.81
C ASP A 66 -6.26 -8.48 8.08
N SER A 67 -6.79 -8.44 9.30
CA SER A 67 -8.05 -9.05 9.74
C SER A 67 -9.20 -8.90 8.74
N THR A 68 -9.35 -7.73 8.13
CA THR A 68 -10.43 -7.44 7.17
C THR A 68 -10.39 -8.36 5.95
N LEU A 69 -9.19 -8.67 5.45
CA LEU A 69 -9.01 -9.57 4.30
C LEU A 69 -9.09 -11.04 4.67
N ILE A 70 -8.76 -11.39 5.91
CA ILE A 70 -8.96 -12.74 6.42
C ILE A 70 -10.46 -13.05 6.52
N ILE A 71 -11.24 -12.14 7.12
CA ILE A 71 -12.69 -12.26 7.20
C ILE A 71 -13.28 -12.29 5.78
N GLY A 72 -12.81 -11.40 4.90
CA GLY A 72 -13.27 -11.35 3.52
C GLY A 72 -12.91 -12.58 2.70
N TYR A 73 -11.80 -13.26 3.00
CA TYR A 73 -11.47 -14.56 2.40
C TYR A 73 -12.51 -15.62 2.80
N ALA A 74 -12.75 -15.76 4.10
CA ALA A 74 -13.65 -16.78 4.63
C ALA A 74 -15.10 -16.58 4.19
N ARG A 75 -15.54 -15.33 4.09
CA ARG A 75 -16.91 -14.96 3.72
C ARG A 75 -17.12 -14.64 2.24
N ASP A 76 -16.06 -14.71 1.43
CA ASP A 76 -16.07 -14.32 0.02
C ASP A 76 -16.61 -12.90 -0.23
N GLU A 77 -16.29 -11.95 0.67
CA GLU A 77 -16.80 -10.56 0.60
C GLU A 77 -16.12 -9.74 -0.51
N PHE A 78 -14.95 -10.17 -0.98
CA PHE A 78 -14.15 -9.47 -1.99
C PHE A 78 -14.00 -10.35 -3.23
N PRO A 79 -14.79 -10.12 -4.30
CA PRO A 79 -14.76 -10.96 -5.49
C PRO A 79 -13.34 -11.11 -6.05
N GLY A 80 -12.92 -12.37 -6.22
CA GLY A 80 -11.60 -12.74 -6.75
C GLY A 80 -10.44 -12.72 -5.75
N TRP A 81 -10.63 -12.20 -4.53
CA TRP A 81 -9.61 -12.24 -3.48
C TRP A 81 -9.22 -13.67 -3.13
N ARG A 82 -10.22 -14.53 -2.90
CA ARG A 82 -10.01 -15.96 -2.63
C ARG A 82 -9.20 -16.63 -3.74
N ALA A 83 -9.64 -16.49 -4.98
CA ALA A 83 -8.97 -17.09 -6.14
C ALA A 83 -7.52 -16.61 -6.30
N TRP A 84 -7.28 -15.30 -6.13
CA TRP A 84 -5.93 -14.75 -6.21
C TRP A 84 -5.04 -15.21 -5.05
N ALA A 85 -5.57 -15.28 -3.83
CA ALA A 85 -4.84 -15.78 -2.66
C ALA A 85 -4.49 -17.26 -2.81
N GLU A 86 -5.40 -18.10 -3.29
CA GLU A 86 -5.14 -19.51 -3.59
C GLU A 86 -4.05 -19.67 -4.67
N GLU A 87 -4.08 -18.86 -5.72
CA GLU A 87 -3.03 -18.83 -6.74
C GLU A 87 -1.67 -18.40 -6.16
N HIS A 88 -1.66 -17.40 -5.29
CA HIS A 88 -0.46 -16.96 -4.60
C HIS A 88 0.16 -18.09 -3.77
N VAL A 89 -0.65 -18.82 -2.99
CA VAL A 89 -0.19 -19.98 -2.22
C VAL A 89 0.29 -21.11 -3.14
N ARG A 90 -0.44 -21.40 -4.22
CA ARG A 90 -0.06 -22.41 -5.22
C ARG A 90 1.29 -22.11 -5.88
N ASN A 91 1.63 -20.83 -6.03
CA ASN A 91 2.93 -20.37 -6.51
C ASN A 91 4.05 -20.47 -5.45
N GLY A 92 3.80 -21.15 -4.33
CA GLY A 92 4.76 -21.35 -3.24
C GLY A 92 5.02 -20.09 -2.42
N ARG A 93 4.06 -19.16 -2.38
CA ARG A 93 4.19 -17.89 -1.64
C ARG A 93 3.36 -17.92 -0.36
N THR A 94 3.76 -17.08 0.59
CA THR A 94 3.19 -17.03 1.93
C THR A 94 2.63 -15.66 2.22
N PHE A 95 1.44 -15.64 2.80
CA PHE A 95 0.87 -14.49 3.49
C PHE A 95 1.29 -14.53 4.94
N TYR A 96 1.75 -13.39 5.46
CA TYR A 96 2.08 -13.28 6.88
C TYR A 96 0.95 -12.58 7.62
N VAL A 97 0.54 -13.19 8.74
CA VAL A 97 -0.46 -12.64 9.65
C VAL A 97 0.26 -12.11 10.87
N LEU A 98 0.01 -10.84 11.23
CA LEU A 98 0.61 -10.26 12.43
C LEU A 98 0.09 -10.97 13.68
N PRO A 99 0.91 -11.16 14.74
CA PRO A 99 0.49 -11.86 15.95
C PRO A 99 -0.82 -11.35 16.58
N PRO A 100 -1.10 -10.02 16.65
CA PRO A 100 -2.37 -9.52 17.17
C PRO A 100 -3.61 -9.91 16.34
N ILE A 101 -3.41 -10.32 15.08
CA ILE A 101 -4.48 -10.71 14.13
C ILE A 101 -4.71 -12.22 14.16
N VAL A 102 -3.76 -13.02 14.62
CA VAL A 102 -3.87 -14.49 14.67
C VAL A 102 -5.15 -14.97 15.36
N PRO A 103 -5.58 -14.43 16.52
CA PRO A 103 -6.85 -14.84 17.13
C PRO A 103 -8.07 -14.61 16.22
N VAL A 104 -8.07 -13.51 15.46
CA VAL A 104 -9.12 -13.22 14.47
C VAL A 104 -9.09 -14.26 13.34
N ALA A 105 -7.89 -14.62 12.88
CA ALA A 105 -7.71 -15.64 11.84
C ALA A 105 -8.20 -17.02 12.29
N THR A 106 -7.88 -17.43 13.51
CA THR A 106 -8.33 -18.70 14.09
C THR A 106 -9.86 -18.76 14.20
N VAL A 107 -10.52 -17.66 14.55
CA VAL A 107 -11.97 -17.62 14.74
C VAL A 107 -12.73 -17.47 13.42
N HIS A 108 -12.24 -16.60 12.53
CA HIS A 108 -12.99 -16.18 11.34
C HIS A 108 -12.46 -16.75 10.02
N GLY A 109 -11.28 -17.36 10.01
CA GLY A 109 -10.67 -18.00 8.84
C GLY A 109 -10.13 -19.40 9.12
N PRO A 110 -10.91 -20.33 9.72
CA PRO A 110 -10.43 -21.69 9.98
C PRO A 110 -10.10 -22.46 8.68
N GLU A 111 -10.65 -22.02 7.55
CA GLU A 111 -10.43 -22.58 6.21
C GLU A 111 -9.37 -21.80 5.40
N LEU A 112 -8.58 -20.93 6.05
CA LEU A 112 -7.46 -20.30 5.37
C LEU A 112 -6.48 -21.38 4.88
N PRO A 113 -5.93 -21.24 3.66
CA PRO A 113 -4.96 -22.19 3.15
C PRO A 113 -3.66 -22.11 3.96
N ASP A 114 -2.89 -23.21 4.00
CA ASP A 114 -1.64 -23.33 4.77
C ASP A 114 -0.60 -22.25 4.45
N GLY A 115 -0.74 -21.55 3.32
CA GLY A 115 0.08 -20.39 2.98
C GLY A 115 -0.18 -19.13 3.80
N PHE A 116 -1.15 -19.11 4.72
CA PHE A 116 -1.33 -18.04 5.71
C PHE A 116 -0.61 -18.41 7.01
N VAL A 117 0.54 -17.78 7.23
CA VAL A 117 1.45 -18.14 8.32
C VAL A 117 1.53 -16.98 9.32
N ALA A 118 1.50 -17.30 10.62
CA ALA A 118 1.77 -16.31 11.65
C ALA A 118 3.21 -15.81 11.55
N LEU A 119 3.39 -14.48 11.55
CA LEU A 119 4.71 -13.88 11.54
C LEU A 119 5.42 -14.19 12.87
N GLN A 120 6.55 -14.89 12.78
CA GLN A 120 7.37 -15.29 13.92
C GLN A 120 8.38 -14.20 14.25
N MET A 121 8.54 -13.93 15.53
CA MET A 121 9.52 -12.96 16.01
C MET A 121 10.85 -13.64 16.23
N ALA A 122 11.94 -13.00 15.82
CA ALA A 122 13.29 -13.46 16.11
C ALA A 122 13.60 -13.33 17.62
N ASP A 123 13.07 -12.27 18.23
CA ASP A 123 13.23 -11.97 19.65
C ASP A 123 12.03 -11.15 20.14
N GLU A 124 11.32 -11.65 21.16
CA GLU A 124 10.19 -10.93 21.76
C GLU A 124 10.64 -9.67 22.51
N ALA A 125 11.89 -9.62 23.00
CA ALA A 125 12.41 -8.43 23.67
C ALA A 125 12.53 -7.23 22.73
N SER A 126 12.67 -7.47 21.42
CA SER A 126 12.65 -6.42 20.39
C SER A 126 11.27 -5.73 20.27
N LEU A 127 10.20 -6.33 20.81
CA LEU A 127 8.87 -5.76 20.89
C LEU A 127 8.56 -5.12 22.25
N ALA A 128 9.49 -5.17 23.21
CA ALA A 128 9.30 -4.58 24.52
C ALA A 128 9.03 -3.07 24.40
N GLY A 129 7.98 -2.59 25.06
CA GLY A 129 7.56 -1.20 25.01
C GLY A 129 6.95 -0.76 23.66
N LEU A 130 6.66 -1.67 22.72
CA LEU A 130 6.01 -1.31 21.45
C LEU A 130 4.66 -0.64 21.65
N GLN A 131 3.86 -1.08 22.63
CA GLN A 131 2.61 -0.39 22.95
C GLN A 131 2.86 1.07 23.38
N ASP A 132 3.82 1.31 24.27
CA ASP A 132 4.15 2.66 24.73
C ASP A 132 4.68 3.54 23.59
N LYS A 133 5.56 2.98 22.74
CA LYS A 133 6.02 3.65 21.52
C LYS A 133 4.85 3.97 20.58
N SER A 134 3.91 3.05 20.38
CA SER A 134 2.74 3.28 19.52
C SER A 134 1.84 4.40 20.05
N ILE A 135 1.69 4.50 21.38
CA ILE A 135 0.93 5.55 22.06
C ILE A 135 1.64 6.90 21.90
N ALA A 136 2.96 6.92 22.09
CA ALA A 136 3.78 8.12 21.95
C ALA A 136 3.80 8.65 20.50
N VAL A 137 3.98 7.76 19.52
CA VAL A 137 3.84 8.07 18.08
C VAL A 137 2.48 8.69 17.80
N PHE A 138 1.39 8.09 18.30
CA PHE A 138 0.05 8.64 18.09
C PHE A 138 -0.11 10.04 18.70
N ARG A 139 0.36 10.25 19.93
CA ARG A 139 0.31 11.56 20.60
C ARG A 139 1.03 12.63 19.77
N ASP A 140 2.20 12.31 19.26
CA ASP A 140 2.99 13.25 18.46
C ASP A 140 2.34 13.51 17.10
N VAL A 141 1.71 12.50 16.48
CA VAL A 141 0.92 12.69 15.24
C VAL A 141 -0.27 13.61 15.48
N VAL A 142 -0.96 13.46 16.62
CA VAL A 142 -2.08 14.34 16.98
C VAL A 142 -1.61 15.77 17.16
N ALA A 143 -0.49 15.97 17.85
CA ALA A 143 0.09 17.29 18.05
C ALA A 143 0.52 17.94 16.73
N GLU A 144 1.25 17.21 15.89
CA GLU A 144 1.83 17.75 14.65
C GLU A 144 0.77 18.03 13.56
N LEU A 145 -0.30 17.22 13.51
CA LEU A 145 -1.39 17.37 12.55
C LEU A 145 -2.60 18.14 13.11
N ASP A 146 -2.52 18.67 14.33
CA ASP A 146 -3.59 19.35 15.07
C ASP A 146 -4.94 18.59 15.01
N LEU A 147 -4.89 17.27 15.27
CA LEU A 147 -6.07 16.42 15.16
C LEU A 147 -7.01 16.61 16.35
N LYS A 148 -8.32 16.77 16.06
CA LYS A 148 -9.34 17.01 17.09
C LYS A 148 -10.56 16.09 16.94
N GLY A 149 -11.22 15.82 18.06
CA GLY A 149 -12.50 15.12 18.13
C GLY A 149 -12.53 13.77 17.40
N ARG A 150 -13.58 13.54 16.58
CA ARG A 150 -13.80 12.27 15.86
C ARG A 150 -12.66 11.89 14.92
N THR A 151 -11.91 12.88 14.40
CA THR A 151 -10.76 12.63 13.52
C THR A 151 -9.61 12.00 14.30
N MET A 152 -9.36 12.45 15.53
CA MET A 152 -8.34 11.90 16.42
C MET A 152 -8.58 10.42 16.72
N SER A 153 -9.76 10.05 17.22
CA SER A 153 -10.09 8.65 17.57
C SER A 153 -9.98 7.69 16.37
N ARG A 154 -10.37 8.18 15.19
CA ARG A 154 -10.23 7.40 13.95
C ARG A 154 -8.76 7.22 13.56
N MET A 155 -7.94 8.26 13.74
CA MET A 155 -6.52 8.17 13.41
C MET A 155 -5.72 7.30 14.38
N GLU A 156 -6.14 7.21 15.65
CA GLU A 156 -5.47 6.38 16.66
C GLU A 156 -5.31 4.94 16.22
N ALA A 157 -6.42 4.28 15.89
CA ALA A 157 -6.42 2.88 15.49
C ALA A 157 -5.48 2.65 14.30
N PHE A 158 -5.47 3.56 13.32
CA PHE A 158 -4.63 3.44 12.13
C PHE A 158 -3.15 3.68 12.43
N THR A 159 -2.81 4.77 13.08
CA THR A 159 -1.41 5.10 13.42
C THR A 159 -0.80 4.00 14.26
N ARG A 160 -1.51 3.53 15.29
CA ARG A 160 -1.03 2.44 16.15
C ARG A 160 -0.82 1.17 15.35
N PHE A 161 -1.75 0.83 14.45
CA PHE A 161 -1.66 -0.38 13.64
C PHE A 161 -0.49 -0.36 12.65
N TYR A 162 -0.22 0.76 11.97
CA TYR A 162 0.93 0.87 11.06
C TYR A 162 2.27 0.86 11.80
N ALA A 163 2.36 1.60 12.92
CA ALA A 163 3.56 1.58 13.77
C ALA A 163 3.83 0.15 14.25
N THR A 164 2.78 -0.56 14.66
CA THR A 164 2.83 -1.95 15.10
C THR A 164 3.28 -2.86 13.96
N ALA A 165 2.64 -2.80 12.79
CA ALA A 165 2.98 -3.63 11.64
C ALA A 165 4.44 -3.47 11.24
N ARG A 166 4.96 -2.24 11.21
CA ARG A 166 6.37 -2.00 10.89
C ARG A 166 7.32 -2.58 11.94
N ALA A 167 7.04 -2.37 13.22
CA ALA A 167 7.86 -2.91 14.30
C ALA A 167 7.90 -4.45 14.27
N TYR A 168 6.76 -5.11 14.00
CA TYR A 168 6.71 -6.55 13.83
C TYR A 168 7.57 -7.04 12.65
N VAL A 169 7.58 -6.32 11.52
CA VAL A 169 8.44 -6.65 10.37
C VAL A 169 9.92 -6.46 10.71
N GLU A 170 10.26 -5.49 11.54
CA GLU A 170 11.64 -5.27 11.97
C GLU A 170 12.12 -6.34 12.93
N ALA A 171 11.25 -6.80 13.83
CA ALA A 171 11.55 -7.84 14.83
C ALA A 171 11.33 -9.28 14.32
N CYS A 172 10.85 -9.48 13.09
CA CYS A 172 10.53 -10.83 12.60
C CYS A 172 11.77 -11.70 12.34
N ASP A 173 11.55 -13.01 12.35
CA ASP A 173 12.53 -13.97 11.86
C ASP A 173 12.87 -13.68 10.38
N ARG A 174 14.17 -13.52 10.11
CA ARG A 174 14.70 -13.25 8.77
C ARG A 174 14.68 -14.47 7.86
N SER A 175 14.44 -15.67 8.40
CA SER A 175 14.12 -16.85 7.60
C SER A 175 12.75 -16.71 6.90
N GLN A 176 11.83 -15.93 7.47
CA GLN A 176 10.50 -15.67 6.91
C GLN A 176 10.52 -14.47 5.96
N ILE A 177 11.09 -13.34 6.38
CA ILE A 177 11.20 -12.14 5.54
C ILE A 177 12.67 -11.83 5.29
N ALA A 178 13.12 -12.06 4.07
CA ALA A 178 14.49 -11.79 3.66
C ALA A 178 14.81 -10.29 3.74
N SER A 179 16.02 -9.93 4.17
CA SER A 179 16.48 -8.54 4.27
C SER A 179 16.36 -7.78 2.93
N GLN A 180 16.58 -8.48 1.82
CA GLN A 180 16.44 -7.89 0.48
C GLN A 180 15.01 -7.39 0.19
N ASP A 181 13.98 -8.06 0.70
CA ASP A 181 12.59 -7.62 0.49
C ASP A 181 12.28 -6.35 1.28
N LEU A 182 12.98 -6.11 2.38
CA LEU A 182 12.89 -4.85 3.14
C LEU A 182 13.60 -3.71 2.42
N GLU A 183 14.83 -3.95 1.96
CA GLU A 183 15.64 -2.98 1.22
C GLU A 183 14.95 -2.54 -0.08
N LEU A 184 14.35 -3.49 -0.81
CA LEU A 184 13.61 -3.25 -2.04
C LEU A 184 12.16 -2.79 -1.82
N ARG A 185 11.73 -2.58 -0.56
CA ARG A 185 10.36 -2.17 -0.17
C ARG A 185 9.26 -3.08 -0.76
N ARG A 186 9.51 -4.39 -0.76
CA ARG A 186 8.60 -5.45 -1.25
C ARG A 186 7.71 -6.05 -0.18
N VAL A 187 7.87 -5.64 1.07
CA VAL A 187 6.93 -5.97 2.15
C VAL A 187 5.75 -5.00 2.09
N ILE A 188 4.60 -5.53 1.72
CA ILE A 188 3.37 -4.79 1.47
C ILE A 188 2.33 -5.15 2.51
N PHE A 189 1.71 -4.14 3.10
CA PHE A 189 0.57 -4.32 3.96
C PHE A 189 -0.72 -4.37 3.13
N LEU A 190 -1.50 -5.44 3.23
CA LEU A 190 -2.78 -5.64 2.54
C LEU A 190 -3.95 -5.39 3.49
N THR A 191 -4.92 -4.59 3.04
CA THR A 191 -6.18 -4.35 3.76
C THR A 191 -7.34 -4.13 2.79
N SER A 192 -8.57 -4.31 3.25
CA SER A 192 -9.77 -3.81 2.58
C SER A 192 -10.43 -2.64 3.35
N ASN A 193 -9.72 -2.04 4.31
CA ASN A 193 -10.18 -0.87 5.03
C ASN A 193 -9.79 0.43 4.31
N PHE A 194 -10.62 0.88 3.36
CA PHE A 194 -10.36 2.10 2.57
C PHE A 194 -10.25 3.35 3.46
N GLY A 195 -11.06 3.41 4.52
CA GLY A 195 -11.11 4.55 5.43
C GLY A 195 -9.80 4.75 6.18
N ALA A 196 -9.13 3.65 6.54
CA ALA A 196 -7.79 3.64 7.10
C ALA A 196 -6.77 4.20 6.11
N ALA A 197 -6.78 3.60 4.94
CA ALA A 197 -5.77 3.75 3.93
C ALA A 197 -5.77 5.15 3.32
N SER A 198 -6.96 5.63 2.94
CA SER A 198 -7.12 6.96 2.33
C SER A 198 -6.81 8.11 3.29
N ARG A 199 -7.16 8.04 4.57
CA ARG A 199 -6.98 9.20 5.47
C ARG A 199 -5.52 9.49 5.82
N LEU A 200 -4.73 8.44 5.98
CA LEU A 200 -3.32 8.52 6.35
C LEU A 200 -2.44 8.75 5.11
N MET A 201 -2.70 7.99 4.04
CA MET A 201 -1.77 7.85 2.92
C MET A 201 -2.17 8.61 1.65
N SER A 202 -3.31 9.32 1.62
CA SER A 202 -3.68 10.13 0.44
C SER A 202 -2.99 11.49 0.35
N ASN A 203 -2.32 11.91 1.43
CA ASN A 203 -1.69 13.22 1.53
C ASN A 203 -0.20 13.06 1.85
N ARG A 204 0.64 13.41 0.88
CA ARG A 204 2.10 13.31 0.99
C ARG A 204 2.68 14.07 2.18
N ALA A 205 2.12 15.23 2.54
CA ALA A 205 2.59 15.97 3.71
C ALA A 205 2.33 15.19 5.00
N LYS A 206 1.15 14.57 5.15
CA LYS A 206 0.83 13.72 6.30
C LYS A 206 1.71 12.48 6.36
N VAL A 207 1.96 11.85 5.21
CA VAL A 207 2.86 10.70 5.09
C VAL A 207 4.26 11.09 5.56
N ASN A 208 4.82 12.19 5.05
CA ASN A 208 6.13 12.69 5.45
C ASN A 208 6.19 13.01 6.96
N THR A 209 5.16 13.66 7.50
CA THR A 209 5.07 13.94 8.94
C THR A 209 5.08 12.65 9.76
N LEU A 210 4.33 11.64 9.33
CA LEU A 210 4.28 10.36 10.01
C LEU A 210 5.61 9.61 9.91
N GLU A 211 6.24 9.57 8.74
CA GLU A 211 7.58 8.98 8.58
C GLU A 211 8.63 9.67 9.47
N MET A 212 8.58 11.01 9.55
CA MET A 212 9.44 11.78 10.46
C MET A 212 9.21 11.39 11.91
N ILE A 213 7.94 11.30 12.35
CA ILE A 213 7.61 10.94 13.74
C ILE A 213 8.05 9.50 14.03
N LEU A 214 7.73 8.54 13.16
CA LEU A 214 8.14 7.14 13.32
C LEU A 214 9.66 7.01 13.47
N SER A 215 10.42 7.79 12.70
CA SER A 215 11.88 7.81 12.78
C SER A 215 12.40 8.31 14.14
N ARG A 216 11.68 9.17 14.86
CA ARG A 216 12.04 9.62 16.23
C ARG A 216 11.92 8.50 17.27
N TYR A 217 11.19 7.43 16.95
CA TYR A 217 10.94 6.28 17.83
C TYR A 217 11.64 5.00 17.32
N ASP A 218 12.61 5.15 16.42
CA ASP A 218 13.38 4.06 15.80
C ASP A 218 12.52 3.07 15.01
N ILE A 219 11.37 3.49 14.50
CA ILE A 219 10.52 2.68 13.61
C ILE A 219 10.82 3.10 12.18
N ALA A 220 11.34 2.21 11.34
CA ALA A 220 11.82 2.61 10.02
C ALA A 220 10.67 2.81 9.02
N GLY A 221 10.15 4.04 9.00
CA GLY A 221 9.22 4.54 8.00
C GLY A 221 7.90 3.76 7.90
N LEU A 222 7.10 4.12 6.89
CA LEU A 222 5.84 3.45 6.63
C LEU A 222 6.03 2.26 5.69
N LEU A 223 5.34 1.17 6.00
CA LEU A 223 5.15 0.09 5.04
C LEU A 223 4.27 0.58 3.89
N LYS A 224 4.56 0.09 2.69
CA LYS A 224 3.70 0.34 1.54
C LYS A 224 2.35 -0.32 1.78
N LEU A 225 1.29 0.43 1.51
CA LEU A 225 -0.07 0.02 1.76
C LEU A 225 -0.77 -0.29 0.44
N ARG A 226 -1.39 -1.45 0.37
CA ARG A 226 -2.23 -1.85 -0.75
C ARG A 226 -3.61 -2.20 -0.27
N TYR A 227 -4.58 -1.53 -0.88
CA TYR A 227 -5.98 -1.78 -0.64
C TYR A 227 -6.54 -2.72 -1.68
N VAL A 228 -7.28 -3.74 -1.22
CA VAL A 228 -8.10 -4.60 -2.06
C VAL A 228 -9.56 -4.14 -1.94
N SER A 229 -10.14 -3.84 -3.09
CA SER A 229 -11.50 -3.34 -3.26
C SER A 229 -12.50 -4.49 -3.43
N ASN A 230 -13.75 -4.23 -3.06
CA ASN A 230 -14.87 -5.09 -3.44
C ASN A 230 -15.21 -5.03 -4.94
N GLN A 231 -14.55 -4.15 -5.71
CA GLN A 231 -14.69 -4.03 -7.17
C GLN A 231 -13.66 -4.90 -7.93
N HIS A 232 -13.29 -6.07 -7.39
CA HIS A 232 -12.30 -6.97 -8.02
C HIS A 232 -10.99 -6.26 -8.42
N SER A 233 -10.53 -5.34 -7.58
CA SER A 233 -9.40 -4.46 -7.90
C SER A 233 -8.55 -4.17 -6.68
N TRP A 234 -7.34 -3.68 -6.91
CA TRP A 234 -6.45 -3.20 -5.87
C TRP A 234 -5.87 -1.83 -6.24
N HIS A 235 -5.36 -1.12 -5.24
CA HIS A 235 -4.55 0.08 -5.47
C HIS A 235 -3.51 0.25 -4.37
N ASP A 236 -2.38 0.82 -4.75
CA ASP A 236 -1.38 1.27 -3.80
C ASP A 236 -1.75 2.66 -3.26
N PHE A 237 -1.56 2.85 -1.96
CA PHE A 237 -1.47 4.18 -1.38
C PHE A 237 0.00 4.53 -1.17
N ASN A 238 0.42 5.66 -1.74
CA ASN A 238 1.75 6.26 -1.57
C ASN A 238 1.61 7.68 -1.03
#